data_AF-A0A1Q8T9X3-F1
#
_entry.id   AF-A0A1Q8T9X3-F1
#
_cell.length_a   1.000
_cell.length_b   1.000
_cell.length_c   1.000
_cell.angle_alpha   90.00
_cell.angle_beta   90.00
_cell.angle_gamma   90.00
#
_symmetry.space_group_name_H-M   'P 1'
#
loop_
_entity.id
_entity.type
_entity.pdbx_description
1 polymer ?
#
loop_
_entity_poly.entity_id
_entity_poly.type
_entity_poly.pdbx_seq_one_letter_code
_entity_poly.pdbx_strand_id
1 'polypeptide(L)' 'MPQPLTLEICRQLTLLTRQLLGAGQPQVQTHVLAQGQVYRVAVVLEPIPADQINTVMQDYL' A
#
# COMPACT_ATOMS: atom_id res chain seq x y z
N MET A 1 15.21 14.27 3.07
CA MET A 1 15.09 13.40 1.89
C MET A 1 14.30 12.16 2.31
N PRO A 2 13.17 11.83 1.65
CA PRO A 2 12.46 10.59 1.95
C PRO A 2 13.39 9.41 1.68
N GLN A 3 13.51 8.51 2.64
CA GLN A 3 14.38 7.34 2.49
C GLN A 3 13.74 6.36 1.50
N PRO A 4 14.52 5.76 0.60
CA PRO A 4 13.99 4.78 -0.35
C PRO A 4 13.36 3.62 0.42
N LEU A 5 12.11 3.30 0.10
CA LEU A 5 11.43 2.12 0.61
C LEU A 5 12.28 0.90 0.28
N THR A 6 12.64 0.11 1.30
CA THR A 6 13.35 -1.15 1.08
C THR A 6 12.39 -2.17 0.46
N LEU A 7 12.92 -3.11 -0.32
CA LEU A 7 12.12 -4.21 -0.91
C LEU A 7 11.33 -4.99 0.15
N GLU A 8 11.86 -5.11 1.36
CA GLU A 8 11.18 -5.73 2.50
C GLU A 8 9.92 -4.95 2.90
N ILE A 9 9.99 -3.62 2.97
CA ILE A 9 8.82 -2.76 3.25
C ILE A 9 7.79 -2.88 2.14
N CYS A 10 8.22 -2.88 0.87
CA CYS A 10 7.31 -3.08 -0.27
C CYS A 10 6.59 -4.44 -0.19
N ARG A 11 7.28 -5.50 0.23
CA ARG A 11 6.71 -6.84 0.41
C ARG A 11 5.70 -6.88 1.57
N GLN A 12 6.04 -6.29 2.72
CA GLN A 12 5.15 -6.22 3.88
C GLN A 12 3.87 -5.43 3.55
N LEU A 13 4.01 -4.30 2.85
CA LEU A 13 2.88 -3.52 2.35
C LEU A 13 2.01 -4.34 1.39
N THR A 14 2.61 -5.06 0.45
CA THR A 14 1.89 -5.93 -0.49
C THR A 14 1.07 -7.01 0.23
N LEU A 15 1.65 -7.65 1.26
CA LEU A 15 0.97 -8.66 2.06
C LEU A 15 -0.21 -8.06 2.84
N LEU A 16 -0.02 -6.88 3.43
CA LEU A 16 -1.06 -6.16 4.15
C LEU A 16 -2.23 -5.77 3.22
N THR A 17 -1.93 -5.29 2.01
CA THR A 17 -2.95 -4.98 0.99
C THR A 17 -3.73 -6.23 0.56
N ARG A 18 -3.08 -7.39 0.44
CA ARG A 18 -3.77 -8.65 0.14
C ARG A 18 -4.69 -9.10 1.27
N GLN A 19 -4.27 -8.94 2.52
CA GLN A 19 -5.11 -9.24 3.68
C GLN A 19 -6.33 -8.33 3.73
N LEU A 20 -6.17 -7.05 3.40
CA LEU A 20 -7.28 -6.11 3.28
C LEU A 20 -8.32 -6.52 2.24
N LEU A 21 -7.86 -6.87 1.03
CA LEU A 21 -8.72 -7.34 -0.06
C LEU A 21 -9.48 -8.61 0.35
N GLY A 22 -8.82 -9.54 1.06
CA GLY A 22 -9.45 -10.77 1.56
C GLY A 22 -10.45 -10.53 2.70
N ALA A 23 -10.26 -9.49 3.50
CA ALA A 23 -11.12 -9.15 4.64
C ALA A 23 -12.30 -8.22 4.26
N GLY A 24 -12.34 -7.72 3.03
CA GLY A 24 -13.34 -6.73 2.59
C GLY A 24 -13.25 -5.39 3.33
N GLN A 25 -12.09 -5.09 3.92
CA GLN A 25 -11.87 -3.84 4.64
C GLN A 25 -11.30 -2.78 3.69
N PRO A 26 -11.86 -1.56 3.67
CA PRO A 26 -11.39 -0.49 2.79
C PRO A 26 -10.08 0.16 3.29
N GLN A 27 -9.71 -0.05 4.56
CA GLN A 27 -8.52 0.55 5.15
C GLN A 27 -7.99 -0.31 6.31
N VAL A 28 -6.67 -0.37 6.45
CA VAL A 28 -5.99 -0.87 7.65
C VAL A 28 -4.81 0.01 8.00
N GLN A 29 -4.49 0.03 9.28
CA GLN A 29 -3.29 0.68 9.80
C GLN A 29 -2.40 -0.38 10.45
N THR A 30 -1.09 -0.27 10.22
CA THR A 30 -0.07 -1.08 10.89
C THR A 30 1.10 -0.20 11.32
N HIS A 31 2.02 -0.80 12.07
CA HIS A 31 3.28 -0.17 12.45
C HIS A 31 4.44 -0.95 11.86
N VAL A 32 5.43 -0.25 11.31
CA VAL A 32 6.67 -0.85 10.81
C VAL A 32 7.87 -0.25 11.54
N LEU A 33 8.84 -1.10 11.89
CA LEU A 33 10.13 -0.66 12.41
C LEU A 33 11.11 -0.57 11.25
N ALA A 34 11.63 0.62 10.96
CA ALA A 34 12.65 0.83 9.94
C ALA A 34 13.73 1.77 10.48
N GLN A 35 15.00 1.39 10.32
CA GLN A 35 16.16 2.18 10.78
C GLN A 35 16.08 2.61 12.26
N GLY A 36 15.53 1.74 13.12
CA GLY A 36 15.36 2.03 14.55
C GLY A 36 14.21 2.99 14.88
N GLN A 37 13.38 3.38 13.90
CA GLN A 37 12.20 4.22 14.09
C GLN A 37 10.92 3.44 13.80
N VAL A 38 9.86 3.73 14.57
CA VAL A 38 8.53 3.14 14.36
C VAL A 38 7.69 4.11 13.53
N TYR A 39 7.19 3.65 12.39
CA TYR A 39 6.31 4.40 11.51
C TYR A 39 4.90 3.82 11.56
N ARG A 40 3.89 4.70 11.59
CA ARG A 40 2.51 4.30 11.30
C ARG A 40 2.31 4.30 9.80
N VAL A 41 1.76 3.20 9.28
CA VAL A 41 1.50 3.02 7.86
C VAL A 41 0.03 2.68 7.69
N ALA A 42 -0.65 3.39 6.79
CA ALA A 42 -2.02 3.10 6.40
C ALA A 42 -2.05 2.60 4.96
N VAL A 43 -2.81 1.55 4.70
CA VAL A 43 -3.17 1.13 3.35
C VAL A 43 -4.67 1.38 3.18
N VAL A 44 -5.02 2.08 2.11
CA VAL A 44 -6.40 2.40 1.74
C VAL A 44 -6.66 1.80 0.37
N LEU A 45 -7.80 1.12 0.24
CA LEU A 45 -8.31 0.61 -1.02
C LEU A 45 -9.40 1.55 -1.50
N GLU A 46 -9.05 2.45 -2.40
CA GLU A 46 -10.01 3.32 -3.07
C GLU A 46 -10.41 2.67 -4.41
N PRO A 47 -11.72 2.44 -4.65
CA PRO A 47 -12.16 1.89 -5.92
C PRO A 47 -11.90 2.90 -7.04
N ILE A 48 -11.28 2.42 -8.10
CA ILE A 48 -11.00 3.23 -9.29
C ILE A 48 -12.29 3.31 -10.13
N PRO A 49 -12.76 4.52 -10.47
CA PRO A 49 -13.88 4.70 -11.40
C PRO A 49 -13.61 4.02 -12.75
N ALA A 50 -14.63 3.39 -13.34
CA ALA A 50 -14.47 2.59 -14.56
C ALA A 50 -13.88 3.38 -15.75
N ASP A 51 -14.20 4.67 -15.82
CA ASP A 51 -13.69 5.62 -16.81
C ASP A 51 -12.19 5.95 -16.65
N GLN A 52 -11.62 5.70 -15.47
CA GLN A 52 -10.22 6.03 -15.14
C GLN A 52 -9.29 4.82 -15.18
N ILE A 53 -9.83 3.59 -15.32
CA ILE A 53 -9.04 2.35 -15.29
C ILE A 53 -7.91 2.37 -16.33
N ASN A 54 -8.21 2.82 -17.56
CA ASN A 54 -7.23 2.86 -18.64
C ASN A 54 -6.08 3.83 -18.37
N THR A 55 -6.37 4.97 -17.74
CA THR A 55 -5.36 5.96 -17.36
C THR A 55 -4.45 5.41 -16.26
N VAL A 56 -5.03 4.81 -15.23
CA VAL A 56 -4.24 4.23 -14.13
C VAL A 56 -3.37 3.06 -14.59
N MET A 57 -3.84 2.25 -15.55
CA MET A 57 -3.02 1.19 -16.13
C MET A 57 -1.85 1.72 -16.98
N GLN A 58 -2.00 2.86 -17.65
CA GLN A 58 -0.93 3.48 -18.42
C GLN A 58 0.18 4.03 -17.53
N ASP A 59 -0.15 4.58 -16.37
CA ASP A 59 0.84 5.12 -15.42
C ASP A 59 1.65 4.01 -14.69
N TYR A 60 1.17 2.77 -14.73
CA TYR A 60 1.78 1.62 -14.06
C TYR A 60 2.72 0.79 -14.93
N LEU A 61 2.66 0.93 -16.27
CA LEU A 61 3.45 0.20 -17.26
C LEU A 61 4.68 1.00 -17.70
#